data_AF-A0A101DA72-F1
#
_entry.id   AF-A0A101DA72-F1
#
_cell.length_a   1.000
_cell.length_b   1.000
_cell.length_c   1.000
_cell.angle_alpha   90.00
_cell.angle_beta   90.00
_cell.angle_gamma   90.00
#
_symmetry.space_group_name_H-M   'P 1'
#
loop_
_entity.id
_entity.type
_entity.pdbx_description
1 polymer ?
#
loop_
_entity_poly.entity_id
_entity_poly.type
_entity_poly.pdbx_seq_one_letter_code
_entity_poly.pdbx_strand_id
1 'polypeptide(L)'
;GINNRNLHTFDVSLETTLDLLPRIPRDRLVVTESGILNRADVELMEINEVYAFLVGEAFMRAESPGGELQRLFFPERGRPAVIGADPE
;
A
#
# COMPACT_ATOMS: atom_id res chain seq x y z
N GLY A 1 11.70 5.60 -6.57
CA GLY A 1 10.40 5.12 -7.03
C GLY A 1 9.74 6.19 -7.85
N ILE A 2 8.42 6.26 -7.79
CA ILE A 2 7.58 7.27 -8.44
C ILE A 2 6.88 8.04 -7.33
N ASN A 3 7.08 9.34 -7.28
CA ASN A 3 6.42 10.20 -6.30
C ASN A 3 5.10 10.72 -6.86
N ASN A 4 3.99 10.30 -6.25
CA ASN A 4 2.65 10.71 -6.62
C ASN A 4 2.34 12.16 -6.22
N ARG A 5 3.23 12.82 -5.45
CA ARG A 5 3.13 14.24 -5.11
C ARG A 5 3.87 15.09 -6.13
N ASN A 6 3.15 15.98 -6.81
CA ASN A 6 3.76 17.04 -7.59
C ASN A 6 4.46 18.04 -6.66
N LEU A 7 5.76 18.27 -6.82
CA LEU A 7 6.53 19.13 -5.92
C LEU A 7 6.35 20.64 -6.18
N HIS A 8 5.72 21.03 -7.29
CA HIS A 8 5.41 22.42 -7.59
C HIS A 8 4.05 22.86 -7.04
N THR A 9 3.05 21.96 -7.05
CA THR A 9 1.67 22.27 -6.61
C THR A 9 1.27 21.57 -5.32
N PHE A 10 2.03 20.55 -4.91
CA PHE A 10 1.71 19.62 -3.82
C PHE A 10 0.46 18.76 -4.01
N ASP A 11 -0.13 18.77 -5.20
CA ASP A 11 -1.21 17.84 -5.55
C ASP A 11 -0.69 16.40 -5.52
N VAL A 12 -1.54 15.49 -5.08
CA VAL A 12 -1.22 14.06 -4.98
C VAL A 12 -2.18 13.27 -5.85
N SER A 13 -1.64 12.45 -6.75
CA SER A 13 -2.43 11.56 -7.60
C SER A 13 -1.72 10.22 -7.82
N LEU A 14 -2.40 9.14 -7.43
CA LEU A 14 -1.93 7.76 -7.63
C LEU A 14 -1.82 7.39 -9.13
N GLU A 15 -2.56 8.08 -9.99
CA GLU A 15 -2.46 7.91 -11.45
C GLU A 15 -1.05 8.18 -11.98
N THR A 16 -0.26 9.02 -11.29
CA THR A 16 1.14 9.27 -11.66
C THR A 16 1.95 7.98 -11.72
N THR A 17 1.76 7.09 -10.74
CA THR A 17 2.40 5.75 -10.76
C THR A 17 1.84 4.92 -11.90
N LEU A 18 0.51 4.83 -12.00
CA LEU A 18 -0.19 3.96 -12.96
C LEU A 18 0.14 4.30 -14.42
N ASP A 19 0.15 5.59 -14.77
CA ASP A 19 0.48 6.09 -16.12
C ASP A 19 1.93 5.82 -16.53
N LEU A 20 2.84 5.71 -15.55
CA LEU A 20 4.25 5.44 -15.79
C LEU A 20 4.57 3.94 -15.87
N LEU A 21 3.74 3.05 -15.29
CA LEU A 21 4.00 1.60 -15.28
C LEU A 21 4.33 1.02 -16.66
N PRO A 22 3.59 1.32 -17.75
CA PRO A 22 3.88 0.73 -19.07
C PRO A 22 5.23 1.14 -19.65
N ARG A 23 5.86 2.19 -19.10
CA ARG A 23 7.15 2.73 -19.57
C ARG A 23 8.34 2.16 -18.81
N ILE A 24 8.10 1.41 -17.73
CA ILE A 24 9.16 0.91 -16.85
C ILE A 24 9.59 -0.48 -17.31
N PRO A 25 10.91 -0.71 -17.51
CA PRO A 25 11.43 -2.04 -17.80
C PRO A 25 11.11 -3.05 -16.69
N ARG A 26 10.82 -4.30 -17.07
CA ARG A 26 10.44 -5.38 -16.13
C ARG A 26 11.54 -5.78 -15.14
N ASP A 27 12.79 -5.39 -15.40
CA ASP A 27 13.93 -5.67 -14.51
C ASP A 27 14.09 -4.61 -13.40
N ARG A 28 13.15 -3.68 -13.27
CA ARG A 28 13.14 -2.65 -12.23
C ARG A 28 12.00 -2.90 -11.24
N LEU A 29 12.32 -2.78 -9.95
CA LEU A 29 11.31 -2.72 -8.90
C LEU A 29 10.69 -1.32 -8.86
N VAL A 30 9.38 -1.25 -9.06
CA VAL A 30 8.61 -0.01 -8.87
C VAL A 30 8.33 0.19 -7.39
N VAL A 31 8.68 1.36 -6.87
CA VAL A 31 8.31 1.81 -5.52
C VAL A 31 7.37 3.00 -5.68
N THR A 32 6.12 2.88 -5.24
CA THR A 32 5.17 4.01 -5.24
C THR A 32 5.31 4.82 -3.95
N GLU A 33 5.35 6.14 -4.08
CA GLU A 33 5.65 7.05 -2.97
C GLU A 33 4.56 8.14 -2.89
N SER A 34 4.15 8.49 -1.66
CA SER A 34 3.07 9.46 -1.36
C SER A 34 1.66 9.01 -1.80
N GLY A 35 0.64 9.48 -1.08
CA GLY A 35 -0.77 9.31 -1.45
C GLY A 35 -1.44 8.00 -1.01
N ILE A 36 -0.71 7.10 -0.35
CA ILE A 36 -1.27 5.89 0.26
C ILE A 36 -1.82 6.22 1.65
N LEU A 37 -3.14 6.27 1.79
CA LEU A 37 -3.83 6.69 3.01
C LEU A 37 -4.77 5.61 3.55
N ASN A 38 -5.27 4.73 2.68
CA ASN A 38 -6.23 3.70 3.04
C ASN A 38 -5.95 2.39 2.30
N ARG A 39 -6.65 1.32 2.69
CA ARG A 39 -6.46 -0.02 2.12
C ARG A 39 -6.83 -0.08 0.63
N ALA A 40 -7.82 0.68 0.18
CA ALA A 40 -8.20 0.70 -1.23
C ALA A 40 -7.08 1.27 -2.11
N ASP A 41 -6.28 2.22 -1.61
CA ASP A 41 -5.10 2.73 -2.32
C ASP A 41 -4.03 1.64 -2.48
N VAL A 42 -3.84 0.81 -1.45
CA VAL A 42 -2.92 -0.34 -1.49
C VAL A 42 -3.43 -1.38 -2.48
N GLU A 43 -4.72 -1.73 -2.44
CA GLU A 43 -5.34 -2.70 -3.34
C GLU A 43 -5.29 -2.25 -4.79
N LEU A 44 -5.50 -0.96 -5.06
CA LEU A 44 -5.35 -0.37 -6.40
C LEU A 44 -3.95 -0.62 -6.96
N MET A 45 -2.91 -0.42 -6.14
CA MET A 45 -1.52 -0.64 -6.53
C MET A 45 -1.20 -2.14 -6.69
N GLU A 46 -1.67 -2.99 -5.78
CA GLU A 46 -1.48 -4.44 -5.84
C GLU A 46 -2.11 -5.07 -7.09
N ILE A 47 -3.30 -4.61 -7.50
CA ILE A 47 -3.99 -5.07 -8.73
C ILE A 47 -3.19 -4.67 -9.99
N ASN A 48 -2.41 -3.60 -9.92
CA ASN A 48 -1.52 -3.13 -10.99
C ASN A 48 -0.07 -3.61 -10.81
N GLU A 49 0.14 -4.70 -10.05
CA GLU A 49 1.45 -5.35 -9.83
C GLU A 49 2.52 -4.46 -9.15
N VAL A 50 2.09 -3.45 -8.38
CA VAL A 50 2.99 -2.61 -7.56
C VAL A 50 2.94 -3.08 -6.11
N TYR A 51 4.06 -3.62 -5.63
CA TYR A 51 4.16 -4.23 -4.29
C TYR A 51 5.15 -3.54 -3.34
N ALA A 52 5.88 -2.53 -3.81
CA ALA A 52 6.78 -1.76 -2.96
C ALA A 52 6.24 -0.33 -2.77
N PHE A 53 6.22 0.10 -1.51
CA PHE A 53 5.58 1.34 -1.08
C PHE A 53 6.51 2.13 -0.16
N LEU A 54 6.49 3.44 -0.27
CA LEU A 54 7.06 4.36 0.70
C LEU A 54 5.94 5.22 1.30
N VAL A 55 5.57 4.90 2.54
CA VAL A 55 4.45 5.56 3.24
C VAL A 55 4.97 6.21 4.52
N GLY A 56 4.65 7.51 4.67
CA GLY A 56 5.06 8.30 5.83
C GLY A 56 3.86 8.87 6.57
N GLU A 57 3.13 9.79 5.94
CA GLU A 57 2.09 10.60 6.58
C GLU A 57 1.00 9.78 7.30
N ALA A 58 0.49 8.72 6.66
CA ALA A 58 -0.53 7.85 7.27
C ALA A 58 -0.03 7.24 8.60
N PHE A 59 1.22 6.78 8.64
CA PHE A 59 1.82 6.17 9.83
C PHE A 59 2.19 7.20 10.89
N MET A 60 2.73 8.35 10.49
CA MET A 60 3.19 9.38 11.44
C MET A 60 2.04 10.12 12.13
N ARG A 61 0.83 10.08 11.56
CA ARG A 61 -0.39 10.63 12.18
C ARG A 61 -1.15 9.61 13.03
N ALA A 62 -0.85 8.33 12.91
CA ALA A 62 -1.51 7.28 13.66
C ALA A 62 -1.00 7.21 15.11
N GLU A 63 -1.89 6.86 16.04
CA GLU A 63 -1.51 6.59 17.44
C GLU A 63 -0.53 5.43 17.56
N SER A 64 -0.72 4.39 16.73
CA SER A 64 0.19 3.25 16.58
C SER A 64 0.62 3.11 15.12
N PRO A 65 1.82 3.58 14.74
CA PRO A 65 2.32 3.44 13.37
C PRO A 65 2.35 1.99 12.87
N GLY A 66 2.76 1.05 13.75
CA GLY A 66 2.76 -0.37 13.42
C GLY A 66 1.36 -0.95 13.26
N GLY A 67 0.40 -0.50 14.08
CA GLY A 67 -1.01 -0.89 13.94
C GLY A 67 -1.61 -0.39 12.63
N GLU A 68 -1.28 0.83 12.22
CA GLU A 68 -1.71 1.39 10.94
C GLU A 68 -1.08 0.66 9.74
N LEU A 69 0.20 0.30 9.83
CA LEU A 69 0.86 -0.57 8.84
C LEU A 69 0.16 -1.92 8.73
N GLN A 70 -0.16 -2.57 9.86
CA GLN A 70 -0.92 -3.82 9.88
C GLN A 70 -2.29 -3.65 9.20
N ARG A 71 -3.03 -2.58 9.53
CA ARG A 71 -4.35 -2.29 8.95
C ARG A 71 -4.32 -2.10 7.43
N LEU A 72 -3.29 -1.40 6.92
CA LEU A 72 -3.18 -1.08 5.49
C LEU A 72 -2.66 -2.25 4.65
N PHE A 73 -1.70 -3.02 5.15
CA PHE A 73 -0.98 -4.02 4.32
C PHE A 73 -1.28 -5.47 4.70
N PHE A 74 -1.81 -5.71 5.89
CA PHE A 74 -2.01 -7.05 6.44
C PHE A 74 -3.39 -7.19 7.09
N PRO A 75 -4.49 -7.04 6.32
CA PRO A 75 -5.82 -7.27 6.85
C PRO A 75 -5.89 -8.67 7.44
N GLU A 76 -6.56 -8.83 8.59
CA GLU A 76 -6.78 -10.14 9.17
C GLU A 76 -7.54 -11.00 8.15
N ARG A 77 -6.81 -11.90 7.47
CA ARG A 77 -7.45 -12.99 6.75
C ARG A 77 -8.15 -13.79 7.82
N GLY A 78 -9.48 -13.84 7.76
CA GLY A 78 -10.32 -14.51 8.76
C GLY A 78 -9.62 -15.76 9.26
N ARG A 79 -9.25 -15.74 10.54
CA ARG A 79 -8.71 -16.90 11.24
C ARG A 79 -9.63 -18.07 10.85
N PRO A 80 -9.14 -19.20 10.31
CA PRO A 80 -10.01 -20.33 10.10
C PRO A 80 -10.69 -20.58 11.43
N ALA A 81 -12.03 -20.54 11.45
CA ALA A 81 -12.77 -20.97 12.62
C ALA A 81 -12.17 -22.32 12.99
N VAL A 82 -11.63 -22.43 14.21
CA VAL A 82 -11.10 -23.69 14.72
C VAL A 82 -12.29 -24.63 14.78
N ILE A 83 -12.51 -25.39 13.71
CA ILE A 83 -13.43 -26.51 13.68
C ILE A 83 -12.63 -27.67 14.25
N GLY A 84 -12.92 -27.98 15.52
CA GLY A 84 -12.30 -29.08 16.23
C GLY A 84 -11.59 -28.61 17.49
N ALA A 85 -12.37 -28.38 18.54
CA ALA A 85 -11.91 -28.83 19.84
C ALA A 85 -11.74 -30.34 19.74
N ASP A 86 -10.49 -30.81 19.78
CA ASP A 86 -10.20 -32.22 20.04
C ASP A 86 -10.58 -32.49 21.50
N PRO A 87 -11.41 -33.51 21.80
CA PRO A 87 -11.78 -33.81 23.17
C PRO A 87 -10.66 -34.62 23.82
N GLU A 88 -9.91 -33.99 24.72
CA GLU A 88 -9.40 -34.65 25.93
C GLU A 88 -9.99 -33.96 27.16
#